data_AF-A0A9E1SJ21-F1
#
_entry.id   AF-A0A9E1SJ21-F1
#
_cell.length_a   1.000
_cell.length_b   1.000
_cell.length_c   1.000
_cell.angle_alpha   90.00
_cell.angle_beta   90.00
_cell.angle_gamma   90.00
#
_symmetry.space_group_name_H-M   'P 1'
#
loop_
_entity.id
_entity.type
_entity.pdbx_description
1 polymer ?
#
loop_
_entity_poly.entity_id
_entity_poly.type
_entity_poly.pdbx_seq_one_letter_code
_entity_poly.pdbx_strand_id
1 'polypeptide(L)'
;MICYLRMNPIKIRPPEQLQAVSEASAVFAISPGFTPKLLAAANKSDIVLIPGIASVSELILGMEYGLDHFKFFPAEAAGGIPMLKGIA
;
A
#
# COMPACT_ATOMS: atom_id res chain seq x y z
N MET A 1 -4.15 9.08 -4.69
CA MET A 1 -4.17 7.92 -5.61
C MET A 1 -2.72 7.51 -5.82
N ILE A 2 -2.17 6.63 -4.98
CA ILE A 2 -0.76 6.25 -5.06
C ILE A 2 -0.71 4.78 -5.47
N CYS A 3 -0.46 4.55 -6.76
CA CYS A 3 0.06 3.27 -7.25
C CYS A 3 1.53 3.21 -6.85
N TYR A 4 1.93 2.15 -6.15
CA TYR A 4 3.32 1.92 -5.78
C TYR A 4 3.72 0.56 -6.34
N LEU A 5 4.29 0.58 -7.54
CA LEU A 5 5.01 -0.53 -8.12
C LEU A 5 6.48 -0.44 -7.75
N ARG A 6 7.07 -1.60 -7.50
CA ARG A 6 8.50 -1.89 -7.28
C ARG A 6 9.42 -0.69 -6.95
N MET A 7 9.91 -0.73 -5.70
CA MET A 7 11.14 -0.07 -5.25
C MET A 7 12.27 -0.19 -6.29
N ASN A 8 12.49 0.89 -7.02
CA ASN A 8 13.79 1.54 -7.04
C ASN A 8 13.50 3.04 -7.02
N PRO A 9 14.02 3.84 -6.08
CA PRO A 9 13.91 5.28 -6.14
C PRO A 9 14.76 5.77 -7.33
N ILE A 10 14.21 5.71 -8.54
CA ILE A 10 14.86 6.27 -9.71
C ILE A 10 14.67 7.78 -9.63
N LYS A 11 15.72 8.49 -9.22
CA LYS A 11 15.80 9.94 -9.29
C LYS A 11 15.94 10.34 -10.76
N ILE A 12 14.82 10.65 -11.40
CA ILE A 12 14.73 10.94 -12.85
C ILE A 12 15.47 12.23 -13.17
N ARG A 13 16.51 12.15 -14.01
CA ARG A 13 17.26 13.29 -14.59
C ARG A 13 17.97 12.82 -15.87
N PRO A 14 17.30 12.44 -16.98
CA PRO A 14 16.88 13.33 -18.10
C PRO A 14 15.66 12.73 -18.90
N PRO A 15 15.23 13.27 -20.08
CA PRO A 15 14.01 12.83 -20.82
C PRO A 15 13.96 11.34 -21.24
N GLU A 16 15.10 10.66 -21.21
CA GLU A 16 15.33 9.32 -21.76
C GLU A 16 14.76 8.20 -20.87
N GLN A 17 14.40 8.52 -19.61
CA GLN A 17 13.76 7.58 -18.69
C GLN A 17 12.23 7.55 -18.78
N LEU A 18 11.62 8.39 -19.64
CA LEU A 18 10.16 8.46 -19.80
C LEU A 18 9.56 7.18 -20.39
N GLN A 19 10.29 6.47 -21.25
CA GLN A 19 9.82 5.24 -21.89
C GLN A 19 9.77 4.06 -20.91
N ALA A 20 10.73 3.95 -20.00
CA ALA A 20 10.78 2.88 -18.98
C ALA A 20 9.64 2.97 -17.94
N VAL A 21 9.02 4.13 -17.78
CA VAL A 21 7.87 4.34 -16.87
C VAL A 21 6.55 3.97 -17.56
N SER A 22 6.47 4.11 -18.88
CA SER A 22 5.24 3.86 -19.67
C SER A 22 4.82 2.38 -19.73
N GLU A 23 5.72 1.45 -19.42
CA GLU A 23 5.53 0.00 -19.56
C GLU A 23 5.25 -0.72 -18.22
N ALA A 24 5.11 0.01 -17.11
CA ALA A 24 5.40 -0.52 -15.78
C ALA A 24 4.42 -1.57 -15.20
N SER A 25 3.39 -2.05 -15.90
CA SER A 25 2.57 -3.25 -15.58
C SER A 25 2.35 -3.51 -14.07
N ALA A 26 1.47 -2.72 -13.44
CA ALA A 26 1.29 -2.74 -11.99
C ALA A 26 0.69 -4.02 -11.45
N VAL A 27 1.44 -4.69 -10.58
CA VAL A 27 0.97 -5.88 -9.85
C VAL A 27 0.28 -5.55 -8.53
N PHE A 28 0.67 -4.45 -7.87
CA PHE A 28 0.04 -3.98 -6.63
C PHE A 28 0.16 -2.47 -6.43
N ALA A 29 -0.67 -1.92 -5.55
CA ALA A 29 -0.66 -0.53 -5.13
C ALA A 29 -0.47 -0.44 -3.61
N ILE A 30 0.29 0.56 -3.12
CA ILE A 30 0.47 0.82 -1.69
C ILE A 30 -0.07 2.20 -1.37
N SER A 31 -0.95 2.29 -0.38
CA SER A 31 -1.45 3.57 0.14
C SER A 31 -0.94 3.83 1.57
N PRO A 32 -0.76 5.10 1.98
CA PRO A 32 -0.33 5.41 3.35
C PRO A 32 -1.41 5.16 4.41
N GLY A 33 -2.66 5.03 3.99
CA GLY A 33 -3.81 4.73 4.84
C GLY A 33 -4.91 4.08 4.01
N PHE A 34 -6.02 3.73 4.64
CA PHE A 34 -7.21 3.21 3.95
C PHE A 34 -8.41 4.13 4.20
N THR A 35 -9.30 4.20 3.20
CA THR A 35 -10.61 4.85 3.34
C THR A 35 -11.65 4.01 2.62
N PRO A 36 -12.93 4.05 2.99
CA PRO A 36 -13.98 3.28 2.31
C PRO A 36 -14.02 3.53 0.80
N LYS A 37 -13.76 4.77 0.36
CA LYS A 37 -13.68 5.13 -1.06
C LYS A 37 -12.51 4.44 -1.78
N LEU A 38 -11.36 4.34 -1.11
CA LEU A 38 -10.17 3.68 -1.67
C LEU A 38 -10.36 2.17 -1.76
N LEU A 39 -10.95 1.56 -0.73
CA LEU A 39 -11.30 0.14 -0.73
C LEU A 39 -12.31 -0.20 -1.82
N ALA A 40 -13.35 0.62 -1.98
CA ALA A 40 -14.32 0.45 -3.06
C ALA A 40 -13.70 0.59 -4.46
N ALA A 41 -12.66 1.42 -4.62
CA ALA A 41 -11.92 1.54 -5.88
C ALA A 41 -11.01 0.33 -6.12
N ALA A 42 -10.35 -0.17 -5.07
CA ALA A 42 -9.51 -1.37 -5.16
C ALA A 42 -10.34 -2.60 -5.54
N ASN A 43 -11.52 -2.78 -4.95
CA ASN A 43 -12.42 -3.91 -5.28
C ASN A 43 -12.96 -3.89 -6.73
N LYS A 44 -12.79 -2.78 -7.46
CA LYS A 44 -13.19 -2.64 -8.86
C LYS A 44 -12.02 -2.73 -9.83
N SER A 45 -10.80 -2.93 -9.31
CA SER A 45 -9.55 -2.91 -10.06
C SER A 45 -8.90 -4.29 -9.94
N ASP A 46 -8.22 -4.73 -11.00
CA ASP A 46 -7.45 -5.98 -11.00
C ASP A 46 -6.12 -5.85 -10.23
N ILE A 47 -5.79 -4.65 -9.76
CA ILE A 47 -4.57 -4.34 -9.00
C ILE A 47 -4.80 -4.61 -7.51
N VAL A 48 -3.96 -5.45 -6.91
CA VAL A 48 -3.95 -5.72 -5.47
C VAL A 48 -3.59 -4.46 -4.68
N LEU A 49 -4.39 -4.07 -3.70
CA LEU A 49 -4.10 -2.95 -2.80
C LEU A 49 -3.50 -3.46 -1.48
N ILE A 50 -2.38 -2.85 -1.06
CA ILE A 50 -1.73 -3.07 0.24
C ILE A 50 -1.78 -1.75 1.02
N PRO A 51 -2.82 -1.51 1.83
CA PRO A 51 -2.95 -0.24 2.53
C PRO A 51 -2.07 -0.17 3.78
N GLY A 52 -1.67 1.05 4.10
CA GLY A 52 -1.07 1.43 5.37
C GLY A 52 -2.08 1.31 6.51
N ILE A 53 -1.68 0.67 7.61
CA ILE A 53 -2.44 0.63 8.87
C ILE A 53 -1.51 0.95 10.04
N ALA A 54 -2.08 1.53 11.10
CA ALA A 54 -1.40 1.83 12.35
C ALA A 54 -2.03 1.13 13.57
N SER A 55 -3.20 0.48 13.41
CA SER A 55 -3.90 -0.19 14.51
C SER A 55 -4.62 -1.48 14.11
N VAL A 56 -4.97 -2.29 15.12
CA VAL A 56 -5.71 -3.56 14.94
C VAL A 56 -7.12 -3.34 14.38
N SER A 57 -7.79 -2.26 14.77
CA SER A 57 -9.13 -1.94 14.26
C SER A 57 -9.14 -1.73 12.75
N GLU A 58 -8.08 -1.11 12.22
CA GLU A 58 -7.91 -0.89 10.78
C GLU A 58 -7.56 -2.18 10.04
N LEU A 59 -6.78 -3.07 10.68
CA LEU A 59 -6.51 -4.41 10.16
C LEU A 59 -7.81 -5.21 9.99
N ILE A 60 -8.60 -5.32 11.06
CA ILE A 60 -9.87 -6.06 11.06
C ILE A 60 -10.81 -5.49 9.98
N LEU A 61 -10.94 -4.16 9.92
CA LEU A 61 -11.79 -3.53 8.92
C LEU A 61 -11.29 -3.87 7.49
N GLY A 62 -9.99 -3.78 7.23
CA GLY A 62 -9.44 -4.18 5.93
C GLY A 62 -9.74 -5.64 5.57
N MET A 63 -9.67 -6.55 6.55
CA MET A 63 -10.00 -7.97 6.37
C MET A 63 -11.49 -8.18 6.03
N GLU A 64 -12.40 -7.42 6.64
CA GLU A 64 -13.83 -7.44 6.29
C GLU A 64 -14.09 -6.99 4.84
N TYR A 65 -13.23 -6.12 4.29
CA TYR A 65 -13.26 -5.71 2.89
C TYR A 65 -12.55 -6.70 1.94
N GLY A 66 -12.06 -7.83 2.45
CA GLY A 66 -11.43 -8.89 1.67
C GLY A 66 -9.94 -8.68 1.40
N LEU A 67 -9.28 -7.75 2.10
CA LEU A 67 -7.83 -7.57 2.01
C LEU A 67 -7.09 -8.55 2.93
N ASP A 68 -5.96 -9.06 2.45
CA ASP A 68 -5.09 -10.00 3.15
C ASP A 68 -3.66 -9.48 3.36
N HIS A 69 -3.27 -8.39 2.69
CA HIS A 69 -1.96 -7.77 2.80
C HIS A 69 -2.04 -6.32 3.28
N PHE A 70 -1.21 -5.98 4.28
CA PHE A 70 -1.18 -4.66 4.91
C PHE A 70 0.24 -4.17 5.13
N LYS A 71 0.41 -2.84 5.10
CA LYS A 71 1.66 -2.17 5.45
C LYS A 71 1.52 -1.54 6.83
N PHE A 72 2.28 -1.98 7.82
CA PHE A 72 2.31 -1.32 9.12
C PHE A 72 3.07 0.01 9.03
N PHE A 73 2.36 1.14 9.09
CA PHE A 73 2.93 2.48 8.86
C PHE A 73 2.10 3.60 9.50
N PRO A 74 2.73 4.60 10.15
CA PRO A 74 4.16 4.69 10.49
C PRO A 74 4.51 3.79 11.69
N ALA A 75 5.35 2.77 11.47
CA ALA A 75 5.56 1.69 12.42
C ALA A 75 6.08 2.17 13.79
N GLU A 76 7.03 3.09 13.82
CA GLU A 76 7.62 3.59 15.07
C GLU A 76 6.59 4.31 15.94
N ALA A 77 5.84 5.25 15.37
CA ALA A 77 4.80 5.99 16.08
C ALA A 77 3.62 5.10 16.50
N ALA A 78 3.39 4.00 15.77
CA ALA A 78 2.35 3.02 16.08
C ALA A 78 2.78 1.94 17.10
N GLY A 79 3.95 2.07 17.73
CA GLY A 79 4.43 1.15 18.77
C GLY A 79 5.39 0.06 18.29
N GLY A 80 5.79 0.07 17.03
CA GLY A 80 6.93 -0.66 16.48
C GLY A 80 6.83 -2.19 16.62
N ILE A 81 7.99 -2.80 16.88
CA ILE A 81 8.12 -4.26 17.02
C ILE A 81 7.20 -4.83 18.13
N PRO A 82 7.07 -4.21 19.33
CA PRO A 82 6.14 -4.67 20.35
C PRO A 82 4.69 -4.78 19.85
N MET A 83 4.21 -3.76 19.12
CA MET A 83 2.87 -3.79 18.53
C MET A 83 2.75 -4.92 17.52
N LEU A 84 3.70 -5.07 16.59
CA LEU A 84 3.68 -6.16 15.61
C LEU A 84 3.61 -7.54 16.26
N LYS A 85 4.36 -7.77 17.35
CA LYS A 85 4.31 -9.03 18.12
C LYS A 85 2.98 -9.26 18.83
N GLY A 86 2.20 -8.21 19.08
CA GLY A 86 0.86 -8.33 19.66
C GLY A 86 -0.22 -8.64 18.63
N ILE A 87 0.07 -8.47 17.33
CA ILE A 87 -0.87 -8.67 16.22
C ILE A 87 -0.57 -9.95 15.43
N ALA A 88 0.71 -10.28 15.28
CA ALA A 88 1.22 -11.42 14.50
C ALA A 88 1.39 -12.70 15.32
#